data_AF-A0A101WCJ1-F1
#
_entry.id   AF-A0A101WCJ1-F1
#
_cell.length_a   1.000
_cell.length_b   1.000
_cell.length_c   1.000
_cell.angle_alpha   90.00
_cell.angle_beta   90.00
_cell.angle_gamma   90.00
#
_symmetry.space_group_name_H-M   'P 1'
#
loop_
_entity.id
_entity.type
_entity.pdbx_description
1 polymer ?
#
loop_
_entity_poly.entity_id
_entity_poly.type
_entity_poly.pdbx_seq_one_letter_code
_entity_poly.pdbx_strand_id
1 'polypeptide(L)'
;MMQKNKVILFILALSIVLSLFGVSALRGNNVVDINDVLKAANTIKENQLEQDDKTEIATANGISLYRGEIELKKKLSMIVFKLDEKDAYKDVVKNLAINKVLYKMAEEKGLALTMEEALEASLLQRDMVQRDEEALEETNKYIKALGLTENQYWTEYHVIQAQQYLSIQRLKESIANEAIEQGKLPEVKIHTKETSKLYKDYINKEIKEIEDDIDLEFIDEQYEEKFNN
;
A
#
# COMPACT_ATOMS: atom_id res chain seq x y z
N MET A 1 27.03 5.23 15.32
CA MET A 1 26.27 5.82 14.19
C MET A 1 25.77 4.74 13.20
N MET A 2 25.41 3.55 13.70
CA MET A 2 25.19 2.32 12.87
C MET A 2 23.78 1.72 13.04
N GLN A 3 22.96 2.26 13.94
CA GLN A 3 21.58 1.81 14.20
C GLN A 3 20.54 2.44 13.27
N LYS A 4 20.79 3.64 12.73
CA LYS A 4 19.80 4.34 11.88
C LYS A 4 19.62 3.70 10.51
N ASN A 5 20.63 3.02 9.97
CA ASN A 5 20.54 2.42 8.63
C ASN A 5 19.84 1.06 8.63
N LYS A 6 19.83 0.35 9.76
CA LYS A 6 19.16 -0.95 9.91
C LYS A 6 17.63 -0.81 9.98
N VAL A 7 17.16 0.21 10.71
CA VAL A 7 15.73 0.56 10.81
C VAL A 7 15.14 0.99 9.45
N ILE A 8 15.95 1.59 8.55
CA ILE A 8 15.50 2.05 7.23
C ILE A 8 15.25 0.89 6.25
N LEU A 9 16.03 -0.19 6.34
CA LEU A 9 15.84 -1.39 5.49
C LEU A 9 14.62 -2.21 5.93
N PHE A 10 14.36 -2.30 7.23
CA PHE A 10 13.11 -2.89 7.75
C PHE A 10 11.87 -2.11 7.28
N ILE A 11 11.93 -0.76 7.21
CA ILE A 11 10.84 0.07 6.67
C ILE A 11 10.57 -0.20 5.18
N LEU A 12 11.57 -0.60 4.39
CA LEU A 12 11.39 -1.00 2.99
C LEU A 12 10.75 -2.39 2.87
N ALA A 13 11.10 -3.35 3.72
CA ALA A 13 10.41 -4.64 3.82
C ALA A 13 8.96 -4.49 4.34
N LEU A 14 8.74 -3.58 5.30
CA LEU A 14 7.42 -3.21 5.82
C LEU A 14 6.62 -2.30 4.87
N SER A 15 7.27 -1.69 3.86
CA SER A 15 6.59 -0.76 2.94
C SER A 15 5.55 -1.47 2.07
N ILE A 16 5.69 -2.77 1.82
CA ILE A 16 4.65 -3.57 1.17
C ILE A 16 3.48 -3.85 2.11
N VAL A 17 3.74 -4.14 3.39
CA VAL A 17 2.68 -4.22 4.41
C VAL A 17 1.94 -2.89 4.50
N LEU A 18 2.64 -1.74 4.51
CA LEU A 18 2.04 -0.40 4.51
C LEU A 18 1.33 -0.05 3.18
N SER A 19 1.79 -0.57 2.04
CA SER A 19 1.16 -0.37 0.73
C SER A 19 -0.21 -1.04 0.62
N LEU A 20 -0.41 -2.18 1.29
CA LEU A 20 -1.72 -2.82 1.41
C LEU A 20 -2.74 -1.91 2.12
N PHE A 21 -2.30 -0.95 2.94
CA PHE A 21 -3.19 -0.11 3.74
C PHE A 21 -3.45 1.27 3.14
N GLY A 22 -2.76 1.70 2.07
CA GLY A 22 -2.93 3.03 1.48
C GLY A 22 -2.68 4.19 2.47
N VAL A 23 -2.03 3.92 3.60
CA VAL A 23 -1.81 4.91 4.66
C VAL A 23 -0.60 5.76 4.28
N SER A 24 -0.86 6.92 3.70
CA SER A 24 0.11 7.99 3.45
C SER A 24 0.56 8.72 4.73
N ALA A 25 0.10 8.29 5.91
CA ALA A 25 0.44 8.90 7.17
C ALA A 25 0.66 7.86 8.28
N LEU A 26 1.93 7.59 8.59
CA LEU A 26 2.34 7.37 9.97
C LEU A 26 2.00 8.64 10.77
N ARG A 27 0.72 8.83 11.07
CA ARG A 27 0.19 9.86 11.98
C ARG A 27 0.48 9.36 13.40
N GLY A 28 1.68 9.65 13.88
CA GLY A 28 2.08 9.42 15.27
C GLY A 28 3.32 8.53 15.41
N ASN A 29 4.08 8.74 16.48
CA ASN A 29 5.31 8.01 16.87
C ASN A 29 5.09 6.51 17.18
N ASN A 30 4.02 5.88 16.70
CA ASN A 30 3.71 4.49 16.99
C ASN A 30 4.54 3.59 16.08
N VAL A 31 5.67 3.12 16.62
CA VAL A 31 6.43 2.01 16.03
C VAL A 31 5.49 0.81 15.93
N VAL A 32 5.30 0.28 14.72
CA VAL A 32 4.50 -0.92 14.50
C VAL A 32 5.15 -2.10 15.26
N ASP A 33 4.39 -2.76 16.12
CA ASP A 33 4.87 -3.93 16.87
C ASP A 33 4.94 -5.15 15.93
N ILE A 34 6.10 -5.80 15.88
CA ILE A 34 6.32 -7.01 15.08
C ILE A 34 5.32 -8.12 15.43
N ASN A 35 4.89 -8.23 16.69
CA ASN A 35 3.89 -9.23 17.10
C ASN A 35 2.53 -8.95 16.46
N ASP A 36 2.17 -7.68 16.28
CA ASP A 36 0.94 -7.30 15.59
C ASP A 36 1.03 -7.59 14.10
N VAL A 37 2.20 -7.39 13.48
CA VAL A 37 2.46 -7.79 12.08
C VAL A 37 2.33 -9.31 11.91
N LEU A 38 2.89 -10.10 12.82
CA LEU A 38 2.76 -11.56 12.79
C LEU A 38 1.32 -12.02 13.05
N LYS A 39 0.57 -11.33 13.91
CA LYS A 39 -0.86 -11.58 14.12
C LYS A 39 -1.68 -11.25 12.87
N ALA A 40 -1.36 -10.15 12.19
CA ALA A 40 -1.96 -9.76 10.93
C ALA A 40 -1.68 -10.81 9.83
N ALA A 41 -0.45 -11.32 9.75
CA ALA A 41 -0.08 -12.40 8.82
C ALA A 41 -0.91 -13.67 9.05
N ASN A 42 -1.05 -14.10 10.30
CA ASN A 42 -1.91 -15.25 10.63
C ASN A 42 -3.37 -14.97 10.28
N THR A 43 -3.85 -13.75 10.49
CA THR A 43 -5.22 -13.34 10.11
C THR A 43 -5.42 -13.48 8.61
N ILE A 44 -4.46 -13.05 7.78
CA ILE A 44 -4.53 -13.25 6.31
C ILE A 44 -4.67 -14.73 5.98
N LYS A 45 -3.81 -15.57 6.56
CA LYS A 45 -3.84 -17.02 6.36
C LYS A 45 -5.17 -17.66 6.76
N GLU A 46 -5.73 -17.27 7.90
CA GLU A 46 -6.98 -17.83 8.43
C GLU A 46 -8.23 -17.37 7.63
N ASN A 47 -8.14 -16.26 6.90
CA ASN A 47 -9.26 -15.63 6.22
C ASN A 47 -9.15 -15.70 4.68
N GLN A 48 -8.35 -16.63 4.14
CA GLN A 48 -8.17 -16.79 2.68
C GLN A 48 -9.50 -16.95 1.92
N LEU A 49 -10.44 -17.74 2.45
CA LEU A 49 -11.75 -17.94 1.81
C LEU A 49 -12.62 -16.68 1.85
N GLU A 50 -12.57 -15.92 2.94
CA GLU A 50 -13.30 -14.66 3.07
C GLU A 50 -12.73 -13.57 2.15
N GLN A 51 -11.41 -13.60 1.90
CA GLN A 51 -10.74 -12.68 0.98
C GLN A 51 -11.26 -12.82 -0.47
N ASP A 52 -11.73 -14.00 -0.84
CA ASP A 52 -12.26 -14.29 -2.17
C ASP A 52 -13.74 -13.88 -2.34
N ASP A 53 -14.40 -13.36 -1.30
CA ASP A 53 -15.76 -12.82 -1.42
C ASP A 53 -15.78 -11.59 -2.33
N LYS A 54 -16.23 -11.81 -3.58
CA LYS A 54 -16.43 -10.78 -4.62
C LYS A 54 -17.81 -10.13 -4.58
N THR A 55 -18.54 -10.22 -3.47
CA THR A 55 -19.74 -9.40 -3.28
C THR A 55 -19.36 -7.94 -3.35
N GLU A 56 -19.88 -7.23 -4.35
CA GLU A 56 -19.66 -5.80 -4.54
C GLU A 56 -20.47 -5.01 -3.50
N ILE A 57 -19.77 -4.13 -2.78
CA ILE A 57 -20.33 -3.34 -1.68
C ILE A 57 -20.48 -1.88 -2.08
N ALA A 58 -19.52 -1.37 -2.83
CA ALA A 58 -19.48 -0.01 -3.34
C ALA A 58 -18.66 0.03 -4.62
N THR A 59 -18.72 1.15 -5.35
CA THR A 59 -17.78 1.46 -6.42
C THR A 59 -17.06 2.78 -6.15
N ALA A 60 -15.83 2.91 -6.64
CA ALA A 60 -15.06 4.14 -6.62
C ALA A 60 -14.73 4.52 -8.07
N ASN A 61 -15.35 5.57 -8.60
CA ASN A 61 -15.32 5.90 -10.03
C ASN A 61 -15.67 4.70 -10.92
N GLY A 62 -16.68 3.92 -10.53
CA GLY A 62 -17.10 2.69 -11.22
C GLY A 62 -16.19 1.48 -11.00
N ILE A 63 -15.16 1.57 -10.15
CA ILE A 63 -14.30 0.44 -9.78
C ILE A 63 -14.85 -0.26 -8.55
N SER A 64 -15.18 -1.55 -8.67
CA SER A 64 -15.76 -2.36 -7.60
C SER A 64 -14.90 -2.43 -6.33
N LEU A 65 -15.52 -2.24 -5.17
CA LEU A 65 -14.97 -2.51 -3.84
C LEU A 65 -15.67 -3.75 -3.27
N TYR A 66 -14.91 -4.81 -2.98
CA TYR A 66 -15.48 -6.09 -2.58
C TYR A 66 -15.51 -6.28 -1.06
N ARG A 67 -16.52 -7.00 -0.58
CA ARG A 67 -16.69 -7.31 0.84
C ARG A 67 -15.44 -7.96 1.44
N GLY A 68 -14.89 -8.97 0.75
CA GLY A 68 -13.71 -9.69 1.24
C GLY A 68 -12.50 -8.78 1.46
N GLU A 69 -12.29 -7.81 0.58
CA GLU A 69 -11.20 -6.82 0.71
C GLU A 69 -11.42 -5.89 1.90
N ILE A 70 -12.64 -5.38 2.06
CA ILE A 70 -13.02 -4.43 3.12
C ILE A 70 -12.91 -5.12 4.49
N GLU A 71 -13.53 -6.27 4.66
CA GLU A 71 -13.56 -6.95 5.96
C GLU A 71 -12.17 -7.44 6.39
N LEU A 72 -11.37 -7.98 5.45
CA LEU A 72 -9.99 -8.37 5.75
C LEU A 72 -9.17 -7.14 6.16
N LYS A 73 -9.16 -6.08 5.34
CA LYS A 73 -8.39 -4.87 5.65
C LYS A 73 -8.84 -4.20 6.95
N LYS A 74 -10.14 -4.23 7.28
CA LYS A 74 -10.67 -3.77 8.57
C LYS A 74 -10.05 -4.54 9.73
N LYS A 75 -10.10 -5.87 9.71
CA LYS A 75 -9.48 -6.74 10.74
C LYS A 75 -8.00 -6.42 10.90
N LEU A 76 -7.27 -6.29 9.78
CA LEU A 76 -5.85 -5.98 9.80
C LEU A 76 -5.54 -4.58 10.36
N SER A 77 -6.33 -3.57 10.02
CA SER A 77 -6.17 -2.20 10.54
C SER A 77 -6.40 -2.13 12.05
N MET A 78 -7.39 -2.86 12.58
CA MET A 78 -7.63 -2.96 14.02
C MET A 78 -6.46 -3.64 14.75
N ILE A 79 -5.80 -4.62 14.11
CA ILE A 79 -4.64 -5.32 14.68
C ILE A 79 -3.40 -4.42 14.68
N VAL A 80 -3.05 -3.85 13.52
CA VAL A 80 -1.76 -3.17 13.30
C VAL A 80 -1.80 -1.72 13.79
N PHE A 81 -2.90 -1.01 13.55
CA PHE A 81 -3.03 0.41 13.88
C PHE A 81 -3.85 0.67 15.14
N LYS A 82 -4.41 -0.37 15.75
CA LYS A 82 -5.24 -0.28 16.97
C LYS A 82 -6.43 0.67 16.81
N LEU A 83 -6.93 0.80 15.59
CA LEU A 83 -8.14 1.54 15.31
C LEU A 83 -9.33 0.83 15.95
N ASP A 84 -10.31 1.60 16.42
CA ASP A 84 -11.61 1.04 16.71
C ASP A 84 -12.30 0.60 15.41
N GLU A 85 -13.39 -0.17 15.53
CA GLU A 85 -14.05 -0.75 14.37
C GLU A 85 -14.59 0.30 13.39
N LYS A 86 -15.06 1.44 13.91
CA LYS A 86 -15.65 2.50 13.11
C LYS A 86 -14.58 3.24 12.31
N ASP A 87 -13.52 3.69 12.97
CA ASP A 87 -12.40 4.36 12.34
C ASP A 87 -11.71 3.43 11.32
N ALA A 88 -11.55 2.14 11.68
CA ALA A 88 -10.99 1.14 10.77
C ALA A 88 -11.82 0.98 9.49
N TYR A 89 -13.14 0.92 9.60
CA TYR A 89 -14.01 0.73 8.44
C TYR A 89 -13.93 1.91 7.47
N LYS A 90 -14.08 3.14 7.99
CA LYS A 90 -14.03 4.35 7.17
C LYS A 90 -12.68 4.53 6.48
N ASP A 91 -11.59 4.35 7.23
CA ASP A 91 -10.24 4.47 6.68
C ASP A 91 -9.97 3.41 5.60
N VAL A 92 -10.43 2.18 5.82
CA VAL A 92 -10.25 1.08 4.86
C VAL A 92 -10.98 1.34 3.56
N VAL A 93 -12.25 1.75 3.61
CA VAL A 93 -13.03 2.03 2.38
C VAL A 93 -12.37 3.16 1.60
N LYS A 94 -11.98 4.25 2.25
CA LYS A 94 -11.29 5.38 1.59
C LYS A 94 -9.97 4.96 0.97
N ASN A 95 -9.10 4.31 1.74
CA ASN A 95 -7.78 3.93 1.25
C ASN A 95 -7.85 2.87 0.14
N LEU A 96 -8.84 1.97 0.20
CA LEU A 96 -9.09 1.00 -0.87
C LEU A 96 -9.54 1.70 -2.14
N ALA A 97 -10.49 2.63 -2.06
CA ALA A 97 -10.96 3.43 -3.18
C ALA A 97 -9.80 4.19 -3.84
N ILE A 98 -9.02 4.93 -3.03
CA ILE A 98 -7.86 5.70 -3.49
C ILE A 98 -6.85 4.81 -4.21
N ASN A 99 -6.46 3.69 -3.60
CA ASN A 99 -5.48 2.78 -4.21
C ASN A 99 -5.97 2.20 -5.53
N LYS A 100 -7.25 1.81 -5.62
CA LYS A 100 -7.81 1.26 -6.86
C LYS A 100 -7.90 2.31 -7.97
N VAL A 101 -8.34 3.52 -7.64
CA VAL A 101 -8.41 4.64 -8.60
C VAL A 101 -7.02 5.00 -9.10
N LEU A 102 -6.04 5.18 -8.21
CA LEU A 102 -4.66 5.51 -8.61
C LEU A 102 -4.02 4.39 -9.43
N TYR A 103 -4.26 3.12 -9.07
CA TYR A 103 -3.76 2.00 -9.85
C TYR A 103 -4.39 1.97 -11.25
N LYS A 104 -5.71 2.19 -11.35
CA LYS A 104 -6.42 2.26 -12.62
C LYS A 104 -5.90 3.40 -13.51
N MET A 105 -5.65 4.57 -12.94
CA MET A 105 -5.03 5.69 -13.65
C MET A 105 -3.62 5.35 -14.17
N ALA A 106 -2.84 4.58 -13.39
CA ALA A 106 -1.54 4.09 -13.84
C ALA A 106 -1.69 3.12 -15.03
N GLU A 107 -2.68 2.22 -15.00
CA GLU A 107 -2.98 1.33 -16.15
C GLU A 107 -3.35 2.13 -17.40
N GLU A 108 -4.25 3.10 -17.27
CA GLU A 108 -4.76 3.91 -18.38
C GLU A 108 -3.67 4.78 -19.03
N LYS A 109 -2.70 5.24 -18.23
CA LYS A 109 -1.51 5.96 -18.73
C LYS A 109 -0.41 5.03 -19.25
N GLY A 110 -0.59 3.70 -19.21
CA GLY A 110 0.44 2.74 -19.62
C GLY A 110 1.66 2.69 -18.69
N LEU A 111 1.48 3.10 -17.43
CA LEU A 111 2.51 3.15 -16.39
C LEU A 111 2.48 1.93 -15.46
N ALA A 112 1.45 1.10 -15.54
CA ALA A 112 1.34 -0.10 -14.73
C ALA A 112 2.49 -1.09 -15.05
N LEU A 113 3.09 -1.66 -14.00
CA LEU A 113 4.08 -2.71 -14.15
C LEU A 113 3.43 -3.95 -14.75
N THR A 114 4.16 -4.59 -15.65
CA THR A 114 3.89 -5.97 -16.05
C THR A 114 4.20 -6.94 -14.90
N MET A 115 3.68 -8.16 -14.99
CA MET A 115 3.99 -9.22 -14.01
C MET A 115 5.48 -9.58 -13.99
N GLU A 116 6.18 -9.47 -15.12
CA GLU A 116 7.61 -9.71 -15.23
C GLU A 116 8.40 -8.63 -14.48
N GLU A 117 8.11 -7.35 -14.72
CA GLU A 117 8.74 -6.24 -13.98
C GLU A 117 8.45 -6.31 -12.47
N ALA A 118 7.24 -6.71 -12.09
CA ALA A 118 6.87 -6.87 -10.69
C ALA A 118 7.61 -8.04 -10.02
N LEU A 119 7.83 -9.14 -10.75
CA LEU A 119 8.66 -10.26 -10.30
C LEU A 119 10.11 -9.84 -10.12
N GLU A 120 10.68 -9.13 -11.09
CA GLU A 120 12.06 -8.60 -11.00
C GLU A 120 12.22 -7.69 -9.79
N ALA A 121 11.28 -6.77 -9.56
CA ALA A 121 11.29 -5.90 -8.39
C ALA A 121 11.17 -6.69 -7.07
N SER A 122 10.30 -7.71 -7.04
CA SER A 122 10.12 -8.60 -5.90
C SER A 122 11.40 -9.36 -5.55
N LEU A 123 12.10 -9.90 -6.55
CA LEU A 123 13.36 -10.61 -6.37
C LEU A 123 14.52 -9.69 -5.98
N LEU A 124 14.56 -8.47 -6.53
CA LEU A 124 15.54 -7.47 -6.11
C LEU A 124 15.38 -7.15 -4.61
N GLN A 125 14.13 -7.03 -4.14
CA GLN A 125 13.86 -6.81 -2.72
C GLN A 125 14.23 -8.01 -1.86
N ARG A 126 13.97 -9.24 -2.32
CA ARG A 126 14.46 -10.45 -1.65
C ARG A 126 15.98 -10.39 -1.46
N ASP A 127 16.71 -10.07 -2.51
CA ASP A 127 18.17 -10.02 -2.46
C ASP A 127 18.69 -8.89 -1.54
N MET A 128 17.93 -7.81 -1.37
CA MET A 128 18.22 -6.77 -0.38
C MET A 128 17.97 -7.27 1.05
N VAL A 129 16.85 -7.96 1.29
CA VAL A 129 16.51 -8.55 2.60
C VAL A 129 17.55 -9.59 3.01
N GLN A 130 18.01 -10.43 2.09
CA GLN A 130 19.01 -11.47 2.36
C GLN A 130 20.38 -10.92 2.78
N ARG A 131 20.66 -9.63 2.53
CA ARG A 131 21.92 -8.97 2.93
C ARG A 131 21.89 -8.41 4.36
N ASP A 132 20.73 -8.41 5.01
CA ASP A 132 20.55 -7.94 6.39
C ASP A 132 19.96 -9.08 7.23
N GLU A 133 20.76 -9.61 8.17
CA GLU A 133 20.37 -10.75 9.00
C GLU A 133 19.09 -10.50 9.82
N GLU A 134 18.91 -9.27 10.31
CA GLU A 134 17.74 -8.89 11.11
C GLU A 134 16.49 -8.85 10.24
N ALA A 135 16.59 -8.19 9.07
CA ALA A 135 15.49 -8.14 8.11
C ALA A 135 15.12 -9.53 7.56
N LEU A 136 16.12 -10.39 7.33
CA LEU A 136 15.91 -11.77 6.89
C LEU A 136 15.17 -12.60 7.95
N GLU A 137 15.56 -12.49 9.22
CA GLU A 137 14.90 -13.21 10.31
C GLU A 137 13.43 -12.80 10.45
N GLU A 138 13.15 -11.49 10.45
CA GLU A 138 11.80 -10.96 10.59
C GLU A 138 10.92 -11.29 9.38
N THR A 139 11.48 -11.20 8.16
CA THR A 139 10.78 -11.59 6.94
C THR A 139 10.45 -13.08 6.94
N ASN A 140 11.37 -13.95 7.38
CA ASN A 140 11.12 -15.38 7.48
C ASN A 140 10.02 -15.71 8.51
N LYS A 141 9.97 -15.00 9.64
CA LYS A 141 8.88 -15.13 10.61
C LYS A 141 7.53 -14.75 9.99
N TYR A 142 7.50 -13.64 9.26
CA TYR A 142 6.31 -13.16 8.56
C TYR A 142 5.81 -14.15 7.49
N ILE A 143 6.71 -14.61 6.61
CA ILE A 143 6.42 -15.62 5.57
C ILE A 143 5.84 -16.89 6.20
N LYS A 144 6.45 -17.36 7.30
CA LYS A 144 5.97 -18.53 8.02
C LYS A 144 4.59 -18.31 8.65
N ALA A 145 4.31 -17.12 9.18
CA ALA A 145 3.01 -16.77 9.73
C ALA A 145 1.91 -16.70 8.64
N LEU A 146 2.26 -16.25 7.43
CA LEU A 146 1.39 -16.35 6.25
C LEU A 146 1.14 -17.81 5.82
N GLY A 147 1.93 -18.77 6.31
CA GLY A 147 1.85 -20.18 5.89
C GLY A 147 2.42 -20.44 4.50
N LEU A 148 3.28 -19.55 4.00
CA LEU A 148 3.91 -19.64 2.69
C LEU A 148 5.33 -20.18 2.80
N THR A 149 5.84 -20.73 1.70
CA THR A 149 7.29 -20.89 1.51
C THR A 149 7.91 -19.56 1.08
N GLU A 150 9.23 -19.42 1.26
CA GLU A 150 9.97 -18.24 0.76
C GLU A 150 9.75 -18.05 -0.75
N ASN A 151 9.77 -19.14 -1.52
CA ASN A 151 9.53 -19.07 -2.96
C ASN A 151 8.14 -18.53 -3.28
N GLN A 152 7.08 -19.12 -2.71
CA GLN A 152 5.70 -18.65 -2.92
C GLN A 152 5.52 -17.18 -2.50
N TYR A 153 6.18 -16.76 -1.42
CA TYR A 153 6.13 -15.36 -1.01
C TYR A 153 6.71 -14.44 -2.09
N TRP A 154 7.95 -14.68 -2.53
CA TRP A 154 8.64 -13.76 -3.44
C TRP A 154 8.19 -13.88 -4.91
N THR A 155 7.70 -15.03 -5.36
CA THR A 155 7.34 -15.24 -6.77
C THR A 155 5.85 -15.15 -7.06
N GLU A 156 5.00 -15.17 -6.04
CA GLU A 156 3.53 -15.12 -6.23
C GLU A 156 2.91 -14.02 -5.36
N TYR A 157 3.00 -14.15 -4.03
CA TYR A 157 2.28 -13.28 -3.10
C TYR A 157 2.75 -11.82 -3.14
N HIS A 158 4.06 -11.60 -3.11
CA HIS A 158 4.67 -10.27 -3.09
C HIS A 158 4.62 -9.59 -4.47
N VAL A 159 4.60 -10.37 -5.56
CA VAL A 159 4.57 -9.86 -6.94
C VAL A 159 3.32 -9.02 -7.18
N ILE A 160 2.15 -9.49 -6.75
CA ILE A 160 0.89 -8.75 -6.92
C ILE A 160 0.92 -7.41 -6.17
N GLN A 161 1.51 -7.39 -4.98
CA GLN A 161 1.63 -6.18 -4.18
C GLN A 161 2.65 -5.20 -4.76
N ALA A 162 3.80 -5.71 -5.20
CA ALA A 162 4.84 -4.93 -5.86
C ALA A 162 4.29 -4.28 -7.14
N GLN A 163 3.51 -5.02 -7.93
CA GLN A 163 2.86 -4.50 -9.13
C GLN A 163 2.00 -3.28 -8.80
N GLN A 164 1.06 -3.41 -7.87
CA GLN A 164 0.15 -2.32 -7.52
C GLN A 164 0.90 -1.11 -6.97
N TYR A 165 1.77 -1.33 -5.98
CA TYR A 165 2.49 -0.26 -5.31
C TYR A 165 3.40 0.51 -6.27
N LEU A 166 4.24 -0.19 -7.04
CA LEU A 166 5.21 0.45 -7.92
C LEU A 166 4.55 1.10 -9.14
N SER A 167 3.40 0.60 -9.58
CA SER A 167 2.61 1.26 -10.64
C SER A 167 2.10 2.63 -10.18
N ILE A 168 1.63 2.72 -8.93
CA ILE A 168 1.23 3.99 -8.32
C ILE A 168 2.45 4.91 -8.12
N GLN A 169 3.64 4.37 -7.82
CA GLN A 169 4.87 5.18 -7.78
C GLN A 169 5.23 5.73 -9.16
N ARG A 170 5.16 4.92 -10.23
CA ARG A 170 5.35 5.39 -11.61
C ARG A 170 4.35 6.49 -12.00
N LEU A 171 3.10 6.38 -11.55
CA LEU A 171 2.11 7.46 -11.71
C LEU A 171 2.56 8.76 -11.02
N LYS A 172 3.00 8.68 -9.77
CA LYS A 172 3.50 9.85 -9.01
C LYS A 172 4.75 10.47 -9.65
N GLU A 173 5.65 9.64 -10.17
CA GLU A 173 6.81 10.10 -10.93
C GLU A 173 6.40 10.79 -12.23
N SER A 174 5.41 10.26 -12.95
CA SER A 174 4.85 10.89 -14.15
C SER A 174 4.27 12.28 -13.84
N ILE A 175 3.52 12.42 -12.74
CA ILE A 175 2.97 13.72 -12.29
C ILE A 175 4.11 14.73 -12.05
N ALA A 176 5.20 14.29 -11.41
CA ALA A 176 6.35 15.15 -11.17
C ALA A 176 7.05 15.54 -12.48
N ASN A 177 7.23 14.60 -13.41
CA ASN A 177 7.85 14.85 -14.71
C ASN A 177 7.02 15.82 -15.56
N GLU A 178 5.69 15.62 -15.63
CA GLU A 178 4.77 16.54 -16.32
C GLU A 178 4.85 17.96 -15.70
N ALA A 179 4.99 18.06 -14.38
CA ALA A 179 5.14 19.35 -13.70
C ALA A 179 6.50 20.03 -13.99
N ILE A 180 7.57 19.26 -14.18
CA ILE A 180 8.88 19.78 -14.61
C ILE A 180 8.77 20.33 -16.04
N GLU A 181 8.18 19.57 -16.96
CA GLU A 181 7.98 19.99 -18.35
C GLU A 181 7.15 21.27 -18.46
N GLN A 182 6.17 21.44 -17.57
CA GLN A 182 5.31 22.64 -17.48
C GLN A 182 5.97 23.80 -16.72
N GLY A 183 7.19 23.63 -16.19
CA GLY A 183 7.90 24.65 -15.40
C GLY A 183 7.31 24.91 -14.01
N LYS A 184 6.43 24.02 -13.50
CA LYS A 184 5.86 24.08 -12.15
C LYS A 184 6.83 23.53 -11.09
N LEU A 185 7.67 22.58 -11.47
CA LEU A 185 8.78 22.06 -10.66
C LEU A 185 10.12 22.33 -11.36
N PRO A 186 11.20 22.60 -10.60
CA PRO A 186 12.52 22.76 -11.18
C PRO A 186 13.14 21.40 -11.53
N GLU A 187 13.74 21.26 -12.70
CA GLU A 187 14.58 20.11 -13.02
C GLU A 187 15.84 20.10 -12.15
N VAL A 188 16.08 19.01 -11.42
CA VAL A 188 17.23 18.88 -10.53
C VAL A 188 17.96 17.56 -10.75
N LYS A 189 19.29 17.60 -10.80
CA LYS A 189 20.11 16.39 -10.91
C LYS A 189 20.24 15.63 -9.59
N ILE A 190 20.22 16.36 -8.48
CA ILE A 190 20.32 15.82 -7.12
C ILE A 190 19.36 16.61 -6.24
N HIS A 191 18.47 15.91 -5.54
CA HIS A 191 17.57 16.55 -4.61
C HIS A 191 18.30 16.98 -3.32
N THR A 192 18.14 18.25 -2.98
CA THR A 192 18.34 18.79 -1.63
C THR A 192 17.12 18.53 -0.75
N LYS A 193 17.24 18.72 0.56
CA LYS A 193 16.09 18.63 1.48
C LYS A 193 14.92 19.53 1.06
N GLU A 194 15.23 20.73 0.58
CA GLU A 194 14.24 21.72 0.15
C GLU A 194 13.52 21.27 -1.12
N THR A 195 14.28 20.81 -2.12
CA THR A 195 13.70 20.34 -3.39
C THR A 195 12.95 19.02 -3.21
N SER A 196 13.41 18.09 -2.36
CA SER A 196 12.63 16.90 -1.98
C SER A 196 11.29 17.28 -1.33
N LYS A 197 11.30 18.29 -0.44
CA LYS A 197 10.06 18.76 0.19
C LYS A 197 9.11 19.37 -0.84
N LEU A 198 9.63 20.23 -1.73
CA LEU A 198 8.84 20.84 -2.79
C LEU A 198 8.15 19.80 -3.69
N TYR A 199 8.90 18.80 -4.16
CA TYR A 199 8.36 17.70 -4.97
C TYR A 199 7.29 16.92 -4.22
N LYS A 200 7.57 16.56 -2.96
CA LYS A 200 6.62 15.84 -2.11
C LYS A 200 5.33 16.64 -1.91
N ASP A 201 5.43 17.92 -1.59
CA ASP A 201 4.27 18.79 -1.35
C ASP A 201 3.44 18.95 -2.63
N TYR A 202 4.08 19.08 -3.80
CA TYR A 202 3.40 19.12 -5.09
C TYR A 202 2.67 17.82 -5.40
N ILE A 203 3.36 16.67 -5.37
CA ILE A 203 2.75 15.36 -5.65
C ILE A 203 1.60 15.10 -4.68
N ASN A 204 1.78 15.39 -3.38
CA ASN A 204 0.72 15.22 -2.40
C ASN A 204 -0.50 16.09 -2.70
N LYS A 205 -0.31 17.31 -3.19
CA LYS A 205 -1.40 18.18 -3.61
C LYS A 205 -2.18 17.59 -4.79
N GLU A 206 -1.48 17.17 -5.84
CA GLU A 206 -2.13 16.59 -7.03
C GLU A 206 -2.84 15.27 -6.71
N ILE A 207 -2.22 14.42 -5.89
CA ILE A 207 -2.87 13.20 -5.39
C ILE A 207 -4.09 13.56 -4.55
N LYS A 208 -4.00 14.60 -3.71
CA LYS A 208 -5.13 15.02 -2.88
C LYS A 208 -6.32 15.49 -3.71
N GLU A 209 -6.07 16.21 -4.81
CA GLU A 209 -7.12 16.60 -5.76
C GLU A 209 -7.78 15.36 -6.38
N ILE A 210 -6.99 14.35 -6.79
CA ILE A 210 -7.55 13.07 -7.25
C ILE A 210 -8.38 12.39 -6.17
N GLU A 211 -7.90 12.35 -4.92
CA GLU A 211 -8.61 11.73 -3.79
C GLU A 211 -9.95 12.42 -3.50
N ASP A 212 -10.00 13.74 -3.60
CA ASP A 212 -11.21 14.54 -3.35
C ASP A 212 -12.24 14.42 -4.47
N ASP A 213 -11.79 14.07 -5.69
CA ASP A 213 -12.64 13.81 -6.87
C ASP A 213 -13.13 12.36 -6.97
N ILE A 214 -12.79 11.48 -6.03
CA ILE A 214 -13.30 10.10 -6.02
C ILE A 214 -14.79 10.10 -5.67
N ASP A 215 -15.61 9.62 -6.61
CA ASP A 215 -17.02 9.36 -6.40
C ASP A 215 -17.20 7.94 -5.84
N LEU A 216 -17.73 7.87 -4.62
CA LEU A 216 -17.93 6.63 -3.89
C LEU A 216 -19.42 6.32 -3.82
N GLU A 217 -19.85 5.29 -4.54
CA GLU A 217 -21.25 4.87 -4.61
C GLU A 217 -21.43 3.56 -3.85
N PHE A 218 -22.21 3.56 -2.76
CA PHE A 218 -22.55 2.34 -2.04
C PHE A 218 -23.73 1.62 -2.69
N ILE A 219 -23.60 0.30 -2.83
CA ILE A 219 -24.66 -0.58 -3.33
C ILE A 219 -25.41 -1.22 -2.15
N ASP A 220 -24.70 -1.42 -1.03
CA ASP A 220 -25.26 -1.96 0.20
C ASP A 220 -25.45 -0.84 1.24
N GLU A 221 -26.71 -0.51 1.53
CA GLU A 221 -27.11 0.56 2.47
C GLU A 221 -26.50 0.35 3.88
N GLN A 222 -26.32 -0.90 4.33
CA GLN A 222 -25.72 -1.15 5.65
C GLN A 222 -24.25 -0.75 5.69
N TYR A 223 -23.56 -0.89 4.56
CA TYR A 223 -22.16 -0.51 4.43
C TYR A 223 -22.01 1.01 4.26
N GLU A 224 -22.99 1.67 3.64
CA GLU A 224 -23.07 3.14 3.59
C GLU A 224 -23.27 3.74 4.98
N GLU A 225 -24.21 3.21 5.76
CA GLU A 225 -24.48 3.67 7.13
C GLU A 225 -23.23 3.53 8.02
N LYS A 226 -22.49 2.43 7.91
CA LYS A 226 -21.23 2.22 8.64
C LYS A 226 -20.14 3.22 8.22
N PHE A 227 -20.16 3.71 6.99
CA PHE A 227 -19.16 4.65 6.48
C PHE A 227 -19.40 6.07 6.96
N ASN A 228 -20.68 6.44 7.05
CA ASN A 228 -21.12 7.78 7.41
C ASN A 228 -21.14 8.01 8.93
N ASN A 229 -21.35 6.95 9.71
CA ASN A 229 -21.44 7.02 11.17
C ASN A 229 -20.10 6.93 11.88
#